data_AF-A0A2S2DDZ9-F1
#
_entry.id   AF-A0A2S2DDZ9-F1
#
_cell.length_a   1.000
_cell.length_b   1.000
_cell.length_c   1.000
_cell.angle_alpha   90.00
_cell.angle_beta   90.00
_cell.angle_gamma   90.00
#
_symmetry.space_group_name_H-M   'P 1'
#
loop_
_entity.id
_entity.type
_entity.pdbx_description
1 polymer ?
#
loop_
_entity_poly.entity_id
_entity_poly.type
_entity_poly.pdbx_seq_one_letter_code
_entity_poly.pdbx_strand_id
1 'polypeptide(L)'
;MHAAVSYVVRVFLYMALKQARVTEHRDHDAALRRAAGLGERKRAKLLQRSAALYDSIMVGPESLPSSAPDCASGGSVTPHWRRGHFRMQPYGAGNQQRKLIFVAPVLVHAERLQGEVPALKSYRAGAGAVAAV
;
A
#
# COMPACT_ATOMS: atom_id res chain seq x y z
N MET A 1 -21.98 -9.40 -1.68
CA MET A 1 -20.65 -9.83 -2.16
C MET A 1 -19.67 -9.85 -0.99
N HIS A 2 -18.94 -10.94 -0.78
CA HIS A 2 -17.97 -11.09 0.30
C HIS A 2 -16.92 -9.96 0.26
N ALA A 3 -16.66 -9.30 1.39
CA ALA A 3 -15.69 -8.20 1.48
C ALA A 3 -14.28 -8.59 0.99
N ALA A 4 -13.87 -9.85 1.22
CA ALA A 4 -12.62 -10.40 0.73
C ALA A 4 -12.51 -10.37 -0.81
N VAL A 5 -13.58 -10.78 -1.51
CA VAL A 5 -13.62 -10.77 -2.98
C VAL A 5 -13.51 -9.34 -3.50
N SER A 6 -14.23 -8.39 -2.90
CA SER A 6 -14.14 -6.97 -3.29
C SER A 6 -12.72 -6.42 -3.11
N TYR A 7 -12.02 -6.82 -2.05
CA TYR A 7 -10.64 -6.41 -1.81
C TYR A 7 -9.68 -6.98 -2.85
N VAL A 8 -9.74 -8.29 -3.09
CA VAL A 8 -8.92 -8.99 -4.08
C VAL A 8 -9.09 -8.36 -5.47
N VAL A 9 -10.34 -8.12 -5.87
CA VAL A 9 -10.65 -7.48 -7.16
C VAL A 9 -10.04 -6.06 -7.25
N ARG A 10 -10.11 -5.26 -6.18
CA ARG A 10 -9.49 -3.92 -6.16
C ARG A 10 -7.98 -3.96 -6.29
N VAL A 11 -7.31 -4.95 -5.68
CA VAL A 11 -5.86 -5.14 -5.80
C VAL A 11 -5.48 -5.45 -7.25
N PHE A 12 -6.17 -6.42 -7.88
CA PHE A 12 -5.92 -6.75 -9.28
C PHE A 12 -6.19 -5.59 -10.23
N LEU A 13 -7.31 -4.87 -10.03
CA LEU A 13 -7.61 -3.67 -10.81
C LEU A 13 -6.54 -2.59 -10.65
N TYR A 14 -5.98 -2.43 -9.44
CA TYR A 14 -4.89 -1.47 -9.21
C TYR A 14 -3.61 -1.90 -9.93
N MET A 15 -3.22 -3.18 -9.84
CA MET A 15 -2.03 -3.72 -10.52
C MET A 15 -2.10 -3.60 -12.05
N ALA A 16 -3.30 -3.60 -12.63
CA ALA A 16 -3.49 -3.42 -14.08
C ALA A 16 -3.28 -1.97 -14.56
N LEU A 17 -3.17 -0.99 -13.66
CA LEU A 17 -2.95 0.42 -14.03
C LEU A 17 -1.49 0.64 -14.46
N LYS A 18 -1.27 1.47 -15.48
CA LYS A 18 0.09 1.86 -15.91
C LYS A 18 0.92 2.55 -14.81
N GLN A 19 0.25 3.20 -13.86
CA GLN A 19 0.84 3.91 -12.73
C GLN A 19 0.83 3.08 -11.43
N ALA A 20 0.55 1.78 -11.52
CA ALA A 20 0.57 0.90 -10.37
C ALA A 20 1.99 0.84 -9.78
N ARG A 21 2.09 0.99 -8.47
CA ARG A 21 3.34 0.81 -7.75
C ARG A 21 3.39 -0.61 -7.23
N VAL A 22 4.28 -1.40 -7.81
CA VAL A 22 4.44 -2.83 -7.54
C VAL A 22 5.93 -3.10 -7.39
N THR A 23 6.33 -3.52 -6.20
CA THR A 23 7.74 -3.83 -5.88
C THR A 23 7.86 -5.31 -5.56
N GLU A 24 8.81 -6.00 -6.17
CA GLU A 24 9.09 -7.40 -5.87
C GLU A 24 10.08 -7.50 -4.70
N HIS A 25 9.72 -8.29 -3.70
CA HIS A 25 10.58 -8.67 -2.58
C HIS A 25 10.98 -10.13 -2.74
N ARG A 26 12.21 -10.37 -3.19
CA ARG A 26 12.76 -11.71 -3.42
C ARG A 26 13.60 -12.19 -2.25
N ASP A 27 13.04 -12.11 -1.03
CA ASP A 27 13.76 -12.34 0.21
C ASP A 27 14.17 -13.81 0.38
N HIS A 28 13.31 -14.73 -0.05
CA HIS A 28 13.61 -16.17 -0.02
C HIS A 28 14.74 -16.50 -0.99
N ASP A 29 14.61 -16.07 -2.25
CA ASP A 29 15.65 -16.27 -3.27
C ASP A 29 16.98 -15.59 -2.90
N ALA A 30 16.91 -14.40 -2.31
CA ALA A 30 18.11 -13.71 -1.82
C ALA A 30 18.77 -14.49 -0.67
N ALA A 31 17.99 -15.10 0.23
CA ALA A 31 18.52 -15.94 1.29
C ALA A 31 19.18 -17.21 0.72
N LEU A 32 18.55 -17.87 -0.25
CA LEU A 32 19.13 -19.04 -0.93
C LEU A 32 20.44 -18.71 -1.63
N ARG A 33 20.50 -17.58 -2.35
CA ARG A 33 21.74 -17.11 -3.00
C ARG A 33 22.86 -16.84 -2.00
N ARG A 34 22.55 -16.25 -0.84
CA ARG A 34 23.53 -16.08 0.25
C ARG A 34 24.01 -17.41 0.83
N ALA A 35 23.16 -18.44 0.84
CA ALA A 35 23.51 -19.76 1.34
C ALA A 35 24.53 -20.49 0.46
N ALA A 36 24.58 -20.20 -0.84
CA ALA A 36 25.40 -20.92 -1.82
C ALA A 36 26.93 -20.75 -1.60
N GLY A 37 27.37 -19.63 -1.02
CA GLY A 37 28.79 -19.35 -0.72
C GLY A 37 29.24 -19.71 0.69
N LEU A 38 28.36 -20.30 1.52
CA LEU A 38 28.65 -20.58 2.92
C LEU A 38 29.06 -22.05 3.12
N GLY A 39 30.00 -22.27 4.05
CA GLY A 39 30.36 -23.62 4.51
C GLY A 39 29.16 -24.36 5.11
N GLU A 40 29.20 -25.70 5.05
CA GLU A 40 28.09 -26.62 5.29
C GLU A 40 27.22 -26.29 6.52
N ARG A 41 27.85 -26.07 7.68
CA ARG A 41 27.15 -25.75 8.94
C ARG A 41 26.42 -24.40 8.90
N LYS A 42 27.02 -23.37 8.29
CA LYS A 42 26.41 -22.03 8.15
C LYS A 42 25.30 -22.05 7.10
N ARG A 43 25.50 -22.81 6.01
CA ARG A 43 24.50 -23.04 4.97
C ARG A 43 23.25 -23.72 5.53
N ALA A 44 23.39 -24.82 6.28
CA ALA A 44 22.25 -25.53 6.88
C ALA A 44 21.41 -24.62 7.79
N LYS A 45 22.07 -23.82 8.64
CA LYS A 45 21.37 -22.86 9.53
C LYS A 45 20.63 -21.76 8.76
N LEU A 46 21.20 -21.29 7.64
CA LEU A 46 20.57 -20.25 6.82
C LEU A 46 19.41 -20.82 6.00
N LEU A 47 19.53 -22.02 5.44
CA LEU A 47 18.44 -22.73 4.75
C LEU A 47 17.25 -23.00 5.67
N GLN A 48 17.52 -23.38 6.92
CA GLN A 48 16.46 -23.57 7.91
C GLN A 48 15.70 -22.27 8.21
N ARG A 49 16.40 -21.12 8.20
CA ARG A 49 15.78 -19.79 8.37
C ARG A 49 15.05 -19.33 7.11
N SER A 50 15.57 -19.66 5.92
CA SER A 50 14.93 -19.27 4.66
C SER A 50 13.63 -20.02 4.43
N ALA A 51 13.43 -21.22 5.00
CA ALA A 51 12.17 -21.96 4.88
C ALA A 51 10.92 -21.20 5.39
N ALA A 52 11.09 -20.20 6.26
CA ALA A 52 10.01 -19.33 6.74
C ALA A 52 9.82 -18.06 5.89
N LEU A 53 10.72 -17.79 4.94
CA LEU A 53 10.66 -16.64 4.05
C LEU A 53 9.89 -17.00 2.78
N TYR A 54 9.20 -16.01 2.21
CA TYR A 54 8.54 -16.13 0.92
C TYR A 54 8.93 -14.94 0.06
N ASP A 55 9.01 -15.18 -1.25
CA ASP A 55 9.04 -14.09 -2.20
C ASP A 55 7.63 -13.48 -2.27
N SER A 56 7.57 -12.16 -2.20
CA SER A 56 6.30 -11.44 -2.11
C SER A 56 6.30 -10.23 -3.03
N ILE A 57 5.11 -9.77 -3.39
CA ILE A 57 4.93 -8.57 -4.19
C ILE A 57 4.24 -7.54 -3.30
N MET A 58 4.91 -6.41 -3.09
CA MET A 58 4.34 -5.27 -2.38
C MET A 58 3.58 -4.39 -3.37
N VAL A 59 2.28 -4.25 -3.13
CA VAL A 59 1.37 -3.45 -3.96
C VAL A 59 0.91 -2.24 -3.17
N GLY A 60 1.17 -1.03 -3.66
CA GLY A 60 0.81 0.22 -2.98
C GLY A 60 2.03 1.08 -2.60
N PRO A 61 1.85 2.17 -1.84
CA PRO A 61 2.91 3.14 -1.64
C PRO A 61 4.09 2.56 -0.83
N GLU A 62 5.31 2.91 -1.26
CA GLU A 62 6.62 2.40 -0.80
C GLU A 62 6.90 2.54 0.70
N SER A 63 6.21 3.44 1.39
CA SER A 63 6.40 3.63 2.82
C SER A 63 5.06 3.71 3.55
N LEU A 64 4.98 2.94 4.63
CA LEU A 64 4.00 3.13 5.69
C LEU A 64 4.59 4.18 6.63
N PRO A 65 4.15 5.44 6.61
CA PRO A 65 4.52 6.35 7.68
C PRO A 65 3.95 5.81 8.99
N SER A 66 4.84 5.62 9.97
CA SER A 66 4.48 5.27 11.34
C SER A 66 3.69 6.43 11.94
N SER A 67 2.50 6.13 12.48
CA SER A 67 1.74 6.95 13.44
C SER A 67 1.66 8.46 13.17
N ALA A 68 0.46 8.92 12.77
CA ALA A 68 0.14 10.35 12.66
C ALA A 68 0.38 11.09 13.98
N PRO A 69 0.94 12.32 13.97
CA PRO A 69 0.90 13.20 15.13
C PRO A 69 -0.52 13.75 15.34
N ASP A 70 -0.85 13.98 16.60
CA ASP A 70 -2.16 14.44 17.08
C ASP A 70 -2.56 15.81 16.51
N CYS A 71 -3.85 15.93 16.18
CA CYS A 71 -4.46 17.09 15.56
C CYS A 71 -4.36 18.34 16.43
N ALA A 72 -3.84 19.44 15.89
CA ALA A 72 -3.99 20.78 16.45
C ALA A 72 -5.45 21.26 16.31
N SER A 73 -6.02 21.73 17.41
CA SER A 73 -7.40 22.22 17.54
C SER A 73 -7.49 23.67 17.06
N GLY A 74 -8.29 23.93 16.02
CA GLY A 74 -8.63 25.30 15.59
C GLY A 74 -9.18 25.42 14.17
N GLY A 75 -10.52 25.43 14.02
CA GLY A 75 -11.35 26.08 12.97
C GLY A 75 -11.12 25.83 11.46
N SER A 76 -9.95 25.40 11.02
CA SER A 76 -9.55 25.29 9.61
C SER A 76 -9.05 23.87 9.33
N VAL A 77 -9.54 23.24 8.25
CA VAL A 77 -9.11 21.91 7.83
C VAL A 77 -7.62 21.92 7.50
N THR A 78 -6.85 21.08 8.18
CA THR A 78 -5.41 20.92 7.97
C THR A 78 -5.12 20.20 6.64
N PRO A 79 -3.93 20.45 6.04
CA PRO A 79 -3.48 19.68 4.88
C PRO A 79 -3.51 18.18 5.18
N HIS A 80 -4.13 17.38 4.31
CA HIS A 80 -4.21 15.93 4.53
C HIS A 80 -4.34 15.15 3.23
N TRP A 81 -3.88 13.90 3.25
CA TRP A 81 -4.07 12.99 2.13
C TRP A 81 -5.48 12.42 2.09
N ARG A 82 -6.15 12.64 0.96
CA ARG A 82 -7.33 11.88 0.57
C ARG A 82 -6.88 10.60 -0.13
N ARG A 83 -7.39 9.46 0.34
CA ARG A 83 -7.09 8.14 -0.23
C ARG A 83 -7.57 8.05 -1.69
N GLY A 84 -6.77 7.38 -2.51
CA GLY A 84 -7.17 6.96 -3.84
C GLY A 84 -8.21 5.85 -3.77
N HIS A 85 -9.10 5.82 -4.74
CA HIS A 85 -10.18 4.85 -4.81
C HIS A 85 -10.65 4.66 -6.26
N PHE A 86 -11.28 3.52 -6.51
CA PHE A 86 -12.01 3.30 -7.75
C PHE A 86 -13.40 3.92 -7.67
N ARG A 87 -13.84 4.58 -8.74
CA ARG A 87 -15.21 5.07 -8.88
C ARG A 87 -15.74 4.84 -10.29
N MET A 88 -17.06 4.65 -10.40
CA MET A 88 -17.75 4.68 -11.70
C MET A 88 -18.01 6.14 -12.08
N GLN A 89 -17.34 6.62 -13.13
CA GLN A 89 -17.53 7.98 -13.65
C GLN A 89 -18.57 7.97 -14.78
N PRO A 90 -19.61 8.82 -14.70
CA PRO A 90 -20.51 9.08 -15.82
C PRO A 90 -19.77 9.64 -17.03
N TYR A 91 -20.12 9.20 -18.24
CA TYR A 91 -19.59 9.75 -19.50
C TYR A 91 -20.58 9.51 -20.66
N GLY A 92 -20.23 10.02 -21.85
CA GLY A 92 -21.03 9.89 -23.07
C GLY A 92 -22.21 10.85 -23.15
N ALA A 93 -23.03 10.70 -24.21
CA ALA A 93 -24.18 11.56 -24.44
C ALA A 93 -25.17 11.50 -23.26
N GLY A 94 -25.46 12.66 -22.67
CA GLY A 94 -26.34 12.78 -21.50
C GLY A 94 -25.82 12.08 -20.24
N ASN A 95 -24.51 11.80 -20.12
CA ASN A 95 -23.93 11.09 -18.97
C ASN A 95 -24.57 9.71 -18.72
N GLN A 96 -25.01 9.03 -19.76
CA GLN A 96 -25.72 7.75 -19.63
C GLN A 96 -24.78 6.56 -19.47
N GLN A 97 -23.52 6.66 -19.89
CA GLN A 97 -22.54 5.58 -19.79
C GLN A 97 -21.73 5.68 -18.49
N ARG A 98 -21.10 4.58 -18.06
CA ARG A 98 -20.29 4.51 -16.82
C ARG A 98 -18.95 3.85 -17.10
N LYS A 99 -17.85 4.54 -16.78
CA LYS A 99 -16.49 3.99 -16.89
C LYS A 99 -15.87 3.85 -15.51
N LEU A 100 -15.19 2.74 -15.26
CA LEU A 100 -14.42 2.58 -14.04
C LEU A 100 -13.12 3.38 -14.15
N ILE A 101 -12.88 4.28 -13.20
CA ILE A 101 -11.63 5.05 -13.13
C ILE A 101 -10.99 4.90 -11.76
N PHE A 102 -9.66 4.95 -11.75
CA PHE A 102 -8.89 5.11 -10.52
C PHE A 102 -8.64 6.59 -10.25
N VAL A 103 -9.16 7.08 -9.13
CA VAL A 103 -8.84 8.41 -8.63
C VAL A 103 -7.59 8.28 -7.77
N ALA A 104 -6.50 8.92 -8.20
CA ALA A 104 -5.24 8.89 -7.46
C ALA A 104 -5.37 9.57 -6.08
N PRO A 105 -4.53 9.19 -5.09
CA PRO A 105 -4.42 9.92 -3.84
C PRO A 105 -4.00 11.37 -4.09
N VAL A 106 -4.60 12.32 -3.37
CA VAL A 106 -4.34 13.76 -3.53
C VAL A 106 -4.15 14.41 -2.15
N LEU A 107 -3.18 15.32 -2.07
CA LEU A 107 -2.99 16.19 -0.91
C LEU A 107 -4.03 17.32 -0.98
N VAL A 108 -4.96 17.33 -0.04
CA VAL A 108 -6.00 18.36 0.08
C VAL A 108 -5.45 19.49 0.95
N HIS A 109 -5.78 20.73 0.61
CA HIS A 109 -5.26 21.95 1.26
C HIS A 109 -3.73 22.09 1.19
N ALA A 110 -3.12 21.66 0.07
CA ALA A 110 -1.68 21.74 -0.15
C ALA A 110 -1.14 23.19 -0.03
N GLU A 111 -1.95 24.19 -0.38
CA GLU A 111 -1.63 25.61 -0.29
C GLU A 111 -1.38 26.10 1.15
N ARG A 112 -1.84 25.36 2.15
CA ARG A 112 -1.67 25.68 3.58
C ARG A 112 -0.56 24.88 4.24
N LEU A 113 0.22 24.13 3.47
CA LEU A 113 1.29 23.31 3.99
C LEU A 113 2.45 24.20 4.45
N GLN A 114 2.61 24.30 5.77
CA GLN A 114 3.76 24.94 6.41
C GLN A 114 4.52 23.83 7.16
N GLY A 115 5.67 23.41 6.63
CA GLY A 115 6.49 22.35 7.22
C GLY A 115 6.35 20.97 6.57
N GLU A 116 6.33 19.92 7.39
CA GLU A 116 6.42 18.53 6.94
C GLU A 116 5.13 18.04 6.24
N VAL A 117 5.29 17.28 5.15
CA VAL A 117 4.16 16.71 4.40
C VAL A 117 3.44 15.67 5.25
N PRO A 118 2.10 15.76 5.39
CA PRO A 118 1.34 14.77 6.15
C PRO A 118 1.60 13.34 5.67
N ALA A 119 1.58 12.40 6.60
CA ALA A 119 1.67 10.98 6.32
C ALA A 119 0.53 10.48 5.40
N LEU A 120 0.85 9.61 4.42
CA LEU A 120 -0.15 8.93 3.60
C LEU A 120 -0.96 7.95 4.46
N LYS A 121 -2.29 7.97 4.33
CA LYS A 121 -3.16 7.04 5.05
C LYS A 121 -2.98 5.60 4.55
N SER A 122 -2.73 4.65 5.46
CA SER A 122 -2.45 3.24 5.13
C SER A 122 -3.67 2.47 4.60
N TYR A 123 -3.55 1.76 3.48
CA TYR A 123 -4.62 0.93 2.89
C TYR A 123 -4.83 -0.43 3.59
N ARG A 124 -4.28 -0.65 4.79
CA ARG A 124 -4.45 -1.92 5.54
C ARG A 124 -5.93 -2.24 5.72
N ALA A 125 -6.36 -3.34 5.11
CA ALA A 125 -7.65 -3.97 5.39
C ALA A 125 -7.47 -4.93 6.58
N GLY A 126 -8.33 -4.83 7.59
CA GLY A 126 -8.39 -5.80 8.70
C GLY A 126 -7.67 -5.43 10.00
N ALA A 127 -7.04 -4.26 10.12
CA ALA A 127 -6.54 -3.78 11.40
C ALA A 127 -7.59 -2.89 12.08
N GLY A 128 -8.59 -3.51 12.72
CA GLY A 128 -8.98 -2.98 14.04
C GLY A 128 -7.71 -2.96 14.88
N ALA A 129 -7.45 -1.86 15.58
CA ALA A 129 -6.23 -1.63 16.33
C ALA A 129 -5.82 -2.88 17.11
N VAL A 130 -4.81 -3.61 16.60
CA VAL A 130 -4.05 -4.52 17.43
C VAL A 130 -3.13 -3.61 18.22
N ALA A 131 -3.65 -3.11 19.34
CA ALA A 131 -2.84 -2.53 20.39
C ALA A 131 -1.78 -3.56 20.75
N ALA A 132 -0.52 -3.18 20.61
CA ALA A 132 0.60 -3.99 21.07
C ALA A 132 0.42 -4.22 22.59
N VAL A 133 0.34 -5.50 22.97
CA VAL A 133 0.59 -5.98 24.33
C VAL A 133 2.03 -6.45 24.38
#